data_AF-A0A0G0IK44-F1
#
_entry.id   AF-A0A0G0IK44-F1
#
_cell.length_a   1.000
_cell.length_b   1.000
_cell.length_c   1.000
_cell.angle_alpha   90.00
_cell.angle_beta   90.00
_cell.angle_gamma   90.00
#
_symmetry.space_group_name_H-M   'P 1'
#
loop_
_entity.id
_entity.type
_entity.pdbx_description
1 polymer ?
#
loop_
_entity_poly.entity_id
_entity_poly.type
_entity_poly.pdbx_seq_one_letter_code
_entity_poly.pdbx_strand_id
1 'polypeptide(L)'
;GISTEQDVMESQKDVDILLSEVGKLIRLPQDENPTVATVTDADTLKSQPFFAEAQNGDKVLIYANSKKIYLYRPSEKKIIEASIINISPKTDTEDITGSPVDLTQTPQVTTVAVTPTRSP
;
A
#
# COMPACT_ATOMS: atom_id res chain seq x y z
N GLY A 1 9.11 29.06 16.66
CA GLY A 1 8.22 29.01 15.48
C GLY A 1 8.08 27.55 15.11
N ILE A 2 6.91 26.98 15.34
CA ILE A 2 6.59 25.58 15.08
C ILE A 2 5.56 25.53 13.96
N SER A 3 5.94 25.14 12.73
CA SER A 3 4.98 24.98 11.64
C SER A 3 5.52 24.08 10.51
N THR A 4 6.15 22.95 10.83
CA THR A 4 6.63 22.01 9.79
C THR A 4 6.46 20.55 10.19
N GLU A 5 5.31 20.22 10.78
CA GLU A 5 4.86 18.85 11.07
C GLU A 5 3.41 18.67 10.61
N GLN A 6 3.09 19.04 9.36
CA GLN A 6 1.78 18.72 8.76
C GLN A 6 1.82 17.98 7.42
N ASP A 7 2.98 17.73 6.82
CA ASP A 7 3.05 17.13 5.47
C ASP A 7 2.89 15.60 5.43
N VAL A 8 2.83 14.91 6.57
CA VAL A 8 2.80 13.42 6.59
C VAL A 8 1.46 12.80 7.01
N MET A 9 0.40 13.60 7.21
CA MET A 9 -0.92 13.09 7.63
C MET A 9 -2.03 13.24 6.57
N GLU A 10 -1.75 13.86 5.41
CA GLU A 10 -2.69 13.99 4.28
C GLU A 10 -2.76 12.77 3.36
N SER A 11 -2.05 11.67 3.66
CA SER A 11 -2.13 10.45 2.83
C SER A 11 -3.06 9.37 3.38
N GLN A 12 -3.34 9.37 4.69
CA GLN A 12 -4.15 8.31 5.32
C GLN A 12 -5.62 8.72 5.48
N LYS A 13 -5.91 10.00 5.72
CA LYS A 13 -7.27 10.48 5.91
C LYS A 13 -8.06 10.47 4.60
N ASP A 14 -7.38 10.76 3.51
CA ASP A 14 -7.92 10.78 2.16
C ASP A 14 -8.39 9.40 1.70
N VAL A 15 -7.74 8.33 2.15
CA VAL A 15 -8.12 6.95 1.81
C VAL A 15 -9.43 6.56 2.50
N ASP A 16 -9.62 6.91 3.77
CA ASP A 16 -10.86 6.61 4.50
C ASP A 16 -12.06 7.38 3.91
N ILE A 17 -11.84 8.65 3.56
CA ILE A 17 -12.85 9.47 2.87
C ILE A 17 -13.17 8.85 1.50
N LEU A 18 -12.16 8.46 0.73
CA LEU A 18 -12.32 7.76 -0.55
C LEU A 18 -13.18 6.51 -0.40
N LEU A 19 -12.87 5.66 0.59
CA LEU A 19 -13.58 4.41 0.82
C LEU A 19 -15.04 4.66 1.21
N SER A 20 -15.28 5.68 2.03
CA SER A 20 -16.62 6.12 2.42
C SER A 20 -17.41 6.71 1.26
N GLU A 21 -16.78 7.48 0.37
CA GLU A 21 -17.42 8.01 -0.83
C GLU A 21 -17.77 6.88 -1.79
N VAL A 22 -16.80 6.03 -2.14
CA VAL A 22 -17.01 4.91 -3.04
C VAL A 22 -18.07 3.94 -2.48
N GLY A 23 -18.05 3.67 -1.17
CA GLY A 23 -19.03 2.82 -0.50
C GLY A 23 -20.47 3.35 -0.53
N LYS A 24 -20.67 4.65 -0.77
CA LYS A 24 -22.00 5.24 -1.01
C LYS A 24 -22.47 5.06 -2.45
N LEU A 25 -21.53 4.91 -3.39
CA LEU A 25 -21.82 4.74 -4.82
C LEU A 25 -22.03 3.27 -5.19
N ILE A 26 -21.25 2.37 -4.60
CA ILE A 26 -21.28 0.94 -4.93
C ILE A 26 -21.07 0.10 -3.66
N ARG A 27 -21.61 -1.12 -3.69
CA ARG A 27 -21.42 -2.08 -2.61
C ARG A 27 -19.99 -2.63 -2.63
N LEU A 28 -19.16 -2.08 -1.75
CA LEU A 28 -17.79 -2.53 -1.52
C LEU A 28 -17.73 -3.74 -0.56
N PRO A 29 -16.73 -4.61 -0.70
CA PRO A 29 -16.36 -5.58 0.34
C PRO A 29 -15.93 -4.83 1.62
N GLN A 30 -16.51 -5.20 2.76
CA GLN A 30 -16.22 -4.58 4.07
C GLN A 30 -15.31 -5.45 4.95
N ASP A 31 -15.21 -6.75 4.64
CA ASP A 31 -14.35 -7.71 5.33
C ASP A 31 -12.86 -7.62 4.94
N GLU A 32 -12.50 -6.75 4.00
CA GLU A 32 -11.11 -6.55 3.60
C GLU A 32 -10.82 -5.09 3.25
N ASN A 33 -9.55 -4.70 3.43
CA ASN A 33 -9.04 -3.41 3.00
C ASN A 33 -8.56 -3.51 1.55
N PRO A 34 -9.04 -2.66 0.63
CA PRO A 34 -8.49 -2.65 -0.72
C PRO A 34 -7.10 -2.02 -0.73
N THR A 35 -6.30 -2.46 -1.69
CA THR A 35 -5.10 -1.72 -2.10
C THR A 35 -5.54 -0.55 -2.97
N VAL A 36 -5.21 0.66 -2.55
CA VAL A 36 -5.50 1.88 -3.31
C VAL A 36 -4.26 2.29 -4.09
N ALA A 37 -4.36 2.34 -5.41
CA ALA A 37 -3.33 2.87 -6.30
C ALA A 37 -3.82 4.15 -6.99
N THR A 38 -2.91 5.05 -7.34
CA THR A 38 -3.25 6.24 -8.13
C THR A 38 -2.73 6.06 -9.55
N VAL A 39 -3.57 6.33 -10.54
CA VAL A 39 -3.17 6.40 -11.94
C VAL A 39 -2.31 7.65 -12.13
N THR A 40 -1.01 7.47 -12.28
CA THR A 40 -0.06 8.55 -12.57
C THR A 40 0.12 8.77 -14.07
N ASP A 41 0.06 7.67 -14.84
CA ASP A 41 0.16 7.67 -16.29
C ASP A 41 -0.92 6.78 -16.92
N ALA A 42 -2.02 7.40 -17.31
CA ALA A 42 -3.15 6.70 -17.92
C ALA A 42 -2.83 6.20 -19.33
N ASP A 43 -1.94 6.89 -20.06
CA ASP A 43 -1.61 6.58 -21.46
C ASP A 43 -0.98 5.18 -21.60
N THR A 44 -0.01 4.86 -20.73
CA THR A 44 0.60 3.53 -20.65
C THR A 44 -0.38 2.44 -20.22
N LEU A 45 -1.44 2.80 -19.49
CA LEU A 45 -2.45 1.85 -19.00
C LEU A 45 -3.61 1.66 -19.98
N LYS A 46 -3.84 2.58 -20.93
CA LYS A 46 -4.93 2.51 -21.92
C LYS A 46 -4.93 1.26 -22.79
N SER A 47 -3.78 0.58 -22.89
CA SER A 47 -3.69 -0.71 -23.57
C SER A 47 -4.57 -1.78 -22.90
N GLN A 48 -4.87 -1.62 -21.61
CA GLN A 48 -5.79 -2.50 -20.89
C GLN A 48 -7.23 -1.96 -21.01
N PRO A 49 -8.22 -2.81 -21.31
CA PRO A 49 -9.60 -2.38 -21.49
C PRO A 49 -10.18 -1.72 -20.23
N PHE A 50 -9.75 -2.17 -19.04
CA PHE A 50 -10.18 -1.59 -17.77
C PHE A 50 -9.74 -0.13 -17.58
N PHE A 51 -8.62 0.27 -18.18
CA PHE A 51 -8.07 1.62 -18.07
C PHE A 51 -8.30 2.45 -19.34
N ALA A 52 -9.12 1.99 -20.29
CA ALA A 52 -9.37 2.71 -21.54
C ALA A 52 -9.90 4.13 -21.30
N GLU A 53 -10.76 4.30 -20.29
CA GLU A 53 -11.34 5.57 -19.86
C GLU A 53 -10.64 6.21 -18.65
N ALA A 54 -9.53 5.62 -18.20
CA ALA A 54 -8.76 6.14 -17.07
C ALA A 54 -8.08 7.48 -17.41
N GLN A 55 -7.91 8.29 -16.37
CA GLN A 55 -7.25 9.59 -16.39
C GLN A 55 -6.25 9.69 -15.25
N ASN A 56 -5.25 10.56 -15.42
CA ASN A 56 -4.28 10.84 -14.37
C ASN A 56 -4.98 11.43 -13.15
N GLY A 57 -4.71 10.87 -11.98
CA GLY A 57 -5.35 11.20 -10.71
C GLY A 57 -6.48 10.25 -10.31
N ASP A 58 -6.97 9.39 -11.22
CA ASP A 58 -7.94 8.35 -10.89
C ASP A 58 -7.38 7.39 -9.83
N LYS A 59 -8.26 6.91 -8.96
CA LYS A 59 -7.96 6.04 -7.83
C LYS A 59 -8.46 4.64 -8.15
N VAL A 60 -7.56 3.67 -8.08
CA VAL A 60 -7.83 2.26 -8.35
C VAL A 60 -7.92 1.54 -7.02
N LEU A 61 -9.08 0.94 -6.74
CA LEU A 61 -9.32 0.15 -5.54
C LEU A 61 -9.28 -1.34 -5.91
N ILE A 62 -8.31 -2.06 -5.38
CA ILE A 62 -8.07 -3.47 -5.67
C ILE A 62 -8.39 -4.32 -4.44
N TYR A 63 -9.36 -5.22 -4.59
CA TYR A 63 -9.76 -6.17 -3.57
C TYR A 63 -9.20 -7.55 -3.91
N ALA A 64 -8.14 -7.96 -3.22
CA ALA A 64 -7.42 -9.20 -3.50
C ALA A 64 -8.24 -10.44 -3.12
N ASN A 65 -8.97 -10.43 -2.00
CA ASN A 65 -9.75 -11.59 -1.56
C ASN A 65 -11.00 -11.77 -2.43
N SER A 66 -11.73 -10.67 -2.67
CA SER A 66 -12.92 -10.68 -3.52
C SER A 66 -12.61 -10.71 -5.02
N LYS A 67 -11.35 -10.50 -5.42
CA LYS A 67 -10.89 -10.43 -6.81
C LYS A 67 -11.60 -9.35 -7.63
N LYS A 68 -11.91 -8.21 -7.00
CA LYS A 68 -12.62 -7.09 -7.65
C LYS A 68 -11.71 -5.88 -7.76
N ILE A 69 -11.87 -5.13 -8.83
CA ILE A 69 -11.17 -3.87 -9.06
C ILE A 69 -12.17 -2.79 -9.43
N TYR A 70 -11.99 -1.59 -8.89
CA TYR A 70 -12.84 -0.43 -9.17
C TYR A 70 -11.96 0.78 -9.49
N LEU A 71 -12.27 1.45 -10.59
CA LEU A 71 -11.64 2.70 -11.01
C LEU A 71 -12.57 3.84 -10.58
N TYR A 72 -12.15 4.60 -9.57
CA TYR A 72 -12.88 5.74 -9.05
C TYR A 72 -12.18 7.04 -9.43
N ARG A 73 -12.96 7.99 -9.95
CA ARG A 73 -12.49 9.34 -10.22
C ARG A 73 -12.93 10.27 -9.09
N PRO A 74 -12.01 10.72 -8.21
CA PRO A 74 -12.37 11.63 -7.11
C PRO A 74 -12.88 12.98 -7.60
N SER A 75 -12.36 13.49 -8.72
CA SER A 75 -12.75 14.78 -9.29
C SER A 75 -14.23 14.85 -9.71
N GLU A 76 -14.79 13.71 -10.15
CA GLU A 76 -16.19 13.59 -10.59
C GLU A 76 -17.04 12.83 -9.57
N LYS A 77 -16.42 12.33 -8.49
CA LYS A 77 -17.03 11.43 -7.50
C LYS A 77 -17.79 10.30 -8.16
N LYS A 78 -17.16 9.60 -9.10
CA LYS A 78 -17.82 8.58 -9.92
C LYS A 78 -16.94 7.35 -10.10
N ILE A 79 -17.59 6.18 -10.13
CA ILE A 79 -16.95 4.94 -10.59
C ILE A 79 -16.95 4.96 -12.11
N ILE A 80 -15.73 5.01 -12.67
CA ILE A 80 -15.49 5.00 -14.11
C ILE A 80 -15.64 3.57 -14.63
N GLU A 81 -15.02 2.60 -13.94
CA GLU A 81 -15.02 1.21 -14.39
C GLU A 81 -14.98 0.24 -13.20
N ALA A 82 -15.59 -0.93 -13.35
CA ALA A 82 -15.58 -1.99 -12.35
C ALA A 82 -15.39 -3.35 -13.00
N SER A 83 -14.46 -4.17 -12.51
CA SER A 83 -14.18 -5.48 -13.10
C SER A 83 -13.69 -6.49 -12.07
N ILE A 84 -13.63 -7.76 -12.49
CA ILE A 84 -12.96 -8.81 -11.74
C ILE A 84 -11.52 -8.96 -12.24
N ILE A 85 -10.59 -9.25 -11.33
CA ILE A 85 -9.20 -9.52 -11.68
C ILE A 85 -8.84 -10.96 -11.36
N ASN A 86 -8.17 -11.63 -12.29
CA ASN A 86 -7.48 -12.87 -11.95
C ASN A 86 -6.11 -12.50 -11.40
N ILE A 87 -6.04 -12.28 -10.09
CA ILE A 87 -4.77 -12.18 -9.37
C ILE A 87 -4.05 -13.53 -9.44
N SER A 88 -3.17 -13.69 -10.43
CA SER A 88 -2.02 -14.57 -10.26
C SER A 88 -1.09 -13.87 -9.28
N PRO A 89 -0.60 -14.51 -8.21
CA PRO A 89 0.36 -13.90 -7.31
C PRO A 89 1.63 -13.59 -8.10
N LYS A 90 1.72 -12.36 -8.59
CA LYS A 90 2.99 -11.77 -8.96
C LYS A 90 3.42 -11.01 -7.73
N THR A 91 4.23 -11.68 -6.95
CA THR A 91 5.03 -11.10 -5.89
C THR A 91 5.94 -10.06 -6.55
N ASP A 92 5.43 -8.84 -6.72
CA ASP A 92 6.33 -7.69 -6.75
C ASP A 92 6.62 -7.37 -5.27
N THR A 93 7.52 -8.17 -4.71
CA THR A 93 8.36 -7.76 -3.60
C THR A 93 9.27 -6.67 -4.14
N GLU A 94 8.75 -5.45 -4.23
CA GLU A 94 9.58 -4.27 -4.06
C GLU A 94 10.12 -4.33 -2.64
N ASP A 95 11.31 -4.91 -2.58
CA ASP A 95 12.21 -4.96 -1.46
C ASP A 95 12.55 -3.53 -1.03
N ILE A 96 11.68 -2.91 -0.24
CA ILE A 96 12.07 -1.83 0.67
C ILE A 96 12.55 -2.46 1.98
N THR A 97 13.66 -3.19 1.94
CA THR A 97 14.56 -3.27 3.11
C THR A 97 15.35 -1.97 3.26
N GLY A 98 14.63 -0.86 3.32
CA GLY A 98 15.08 0.33 4.02
C GLY A 98 15.00 0.05 5.53
N SER A 99 15.97 -0.70 6.05
CA SER A 99 16.26 -0.71 7.49
C SER A 99 17.23 0.44 7.79
N PRO A 100 16.80 1.56 8.40
CA PRO A 100 17.70 2.33 9.23
C PRO A 100 17.98 1.48 10.49
N VAL A 101 19.02 0.66 10.48
CA VAL A 101 19.53 0.09 11.74
C VAL A 101 20.33 1.17 12.47
N ASP A 102 19.64 1.75 13.43
CA ASP A 102 20.15 2.55 14.54
C ASP A 102 21.39 1.93 15.22
N LEU A 103 22.34 2.78 15.59
CA LEU A 103 23.64 2.48 16.21
C LEU A 103 23.56 2.26 17.75
N THR A 104 22.44 1.78 18.32
CA THR A 104 22.31 1.57 19.79
C THR A 104 22.07 0.12 20.18
N GLN A 105 22.96 -0.78 19.77
CA GLN A 105 23.10 -2.06 20.46
C GLN A 105 24.55 -2.24 20.91
N THR A 106 24.78 -1.95 22.20
CA THR A 106 25.87 -2.50 22.98
C THR A 106 25.70 -4.02 23.11
N PRO A 107 26.56 -4.86 22.53
CA PRO A 107 26.73 -6.21 23.03
C PRO A 107 27.69 -6.18 24.23
N GLN A 108 27.10 -6.40 25.40
CA GLN A 108 27.52 -7.44 26.33
C GLN A 108 29.01 -7.50 26.72
N VAL A 109 29.27 -7.14 27.97
CA VAL A 109 30.49 -7.41 28.75
C VAL A 109 31.22 -8.68 28.36
N THR A 110 32.50 -8.51 27.99
CA THR A 110 33.50 -9.57 27.88
C THR A 110 33.69 -10.26 29.22
N THR A 111 33.20 -11.50 29.35
CA THR A 111 33.73 -12.44 30.34
C THR A 111 34.26 -13.65 29.60
N VAL A 112 35.59 -13.62 29.38
CA VAL A 112 36.39 -14.77 28.98
C VAL A 112 36.34 -15.81 30.10
N ALA A 113 35.45 -16.80 29.99
CA ALA A 113 35.44 -17.92 30.91
C ALA A 113 36.64 -18.83 30.60
N VAL A 114 37.60 -18.78 31.51
CA VAL A 114 38.78 -19.62 31.64
C VAL A 114 38.47 -21.12 31.50
N THR A 115 39.31 -21.83 30.76
CA THR A 115 39.34 -23.30 30.69
C THR A 115 39.79 -23.90 32.03
N PRO A 116 39.04 -24.80 32.67
CA PRO A 116 39.62 -25.70 33.65
C PRO A 116 40.07 -27.01 32.99
N THR A 117 41.38 -27.17 32.85
CA THR A 117 42.06 -28.48 32.79
C THR A 117 41.53 -29.38 33.92
N ARG A 118 41.19 -30.63 33.62
CA ARG A 118 41.40 -31.77 34.55
C ARG A 118 41.18 -33.11 33.86
N SER A 119 42.29 -33.80 33.63
CA SER A 119 42.39 -35.26 33.51
C SER A 119 41.90 -35.95 34.79
N PRO A 120 41.38 -37.16 34.70
CA PRO A 120 42.15 -38.31 35.19
C PRO A 120 42.29 -39.46 34.17
#